data_AF-B4D5L9-F1
#
_entry.id   AF-B4D5L9-F1
#
_cell.length_a   1.000
_cell.length_b   1.000
_cell.length_c   1.000
_cell.angle_alpha   90.00
_cell.angle_beta   90.00
_cell.angle_gamma   90.00
#
_symmetry.space_group_name_H-M   'P 1'
#
loop_
_entity.id
_entity.type
_entity.pdbx_description
1 polymer ?
#
loop_
_entity_poly.entity_id
_entity_poly.type
_entity_poly.pdbx_seq_one_letter_code
_entity_poly.pdbx_strand_id
1 'polypeptide(L)'
;MILVATPVLGCYRPRLVPGPPPVYTNTAFLSNTGDDGTAGFNNPEQPYATLAAAVSALAAGFPGSPVVLGFTQTYNLADSDTPDVSQYDNLLATGLTLQGYHAGSPTTVTGNFPFGSQANANLTLTHVAVAVVIKAEQSGGSGAQSAGQITGKNATIGSLAVNGGSGDGGSPGTDGDFEMGGNGDPGSDGSPPSDGSPASAVTIVGGTGGAGTDGKRAWDVTLRGTLHVANVSAVGGSGGVGGTGGGGGSGQGGTGGAGGNAIDDGAGHAFDGGNGGDGGSVTANGGSGGTGGNGGDGGVIYYEAGVLVGSYSVDGGAGGFGGNGGSGGGAEVGGGGMGGVGVNGGASGNSGAPGNSFTSAGFPGAGGNHGAAGTVELI
;
A
#
# COMPACT_ATOMS: atom_id res chain seq x y z
N MET A 1 -45.63 -69.85 62.50
CA MET A 1 -45.65 -68.96 61.32
C MET A 1 -44.77 -67.77 61.66
N ILE A 2 -43.50 -67.78 61.23
CA ILE A 2 -42.50 -66.77 61.57
C ILE A 2 -42.44 -65.80 60.39
N LEU A 3 -42.79 -64.54 60.64
CA LEU A 3 -42.74 -63.45 59.67
C LEU A 3 -41.28 -62.95 59.60
N VAL A 4 -40.60 -63.22 58.48
CA VAL A 4 -39.25 -62.68 58.22
C VAL A 4 -39.41 -61.42 57.40
N ALA A 5 -39.07 -60.27 57.97
CA ALA A 5 -39.02 -58.99 57.28
C ALA A 5 -37.69 -58.86 56.52
N THR A 6 -37.77 -58.73 55.19
CA THR A 6 -36.65 -58.33 54.33
C THR A 6 -36.32 -56.85 54.50
N PRO A 7 -35.05 -56.46 54.75
CA PRO A 7 -34.66 -55.06 54.78
C PRO A 7 -34.54 -54.49 53.35
N VAL A 8 -35.15 -53.33 53.13
CA VAL A 8 -35.02 -52.54 51.90
C VAL A 8 -33.61 -51.95 51.87
N LEU A 9 -32.81 -52.36 50.89
CA LEU A 9 -31.51 -51.76 50.59
C LEU A 9 -31.76 -50.34 50.05
N GLY A 10 -31.53 -49.32 50.88
CA GLY A 10 -31.53 -47.93 50.45
C GLY A 10 -30.40 -47.69 49.46
N CYS A 11 -30.72 -47.37 48.21
CA CYS A 11 -29.76 -46.92 47.22
C CYS A 11 -29.16 -45.58 47.67
N TYR A 12 -28.01 -45.62 48.35
CA TYR A 12 -27.20 -44.45 48.64
C TYR A 12 -26.58 -43.97 47.31
N ARG A 13 -27.24 -43.03 46.63
CA ARG A 13 -26.56 -42.27 45.57
C ARG A 13 -25.54 -41.37 46.27
N PRO A 14 -24.23 -41.51 46.01
CA PRO A 14 -23.26 -40.56 46.51
C PRO A 14 -23.69 -39.18 46.02
N ARG A 15 -24.00 -38.29 46.96
CA ARG A 15 -24.19 -36.87 46.66
C ARG A 15 -22.82 -36.41 46.17
N LEU A 16 -22.67 -36.24 44.86
CA LEU A 16 -21.51 -35.56 44.29
C LEU A 16 -21.46 -34.20 44.97
N VAL A 17 -20.54 -34.05 45.91
CA VAL A 17 -20.22 -32.74 46.47
C VAL A 17 -19.72 -31.93 45.28
N PRO A 18 -20.37 -30.80 44.94
CA PRO A 18 -19.84 -29.93 43.90
C PRO A 18 -18.40 -29.62 44.28
N GLY A 19 -17.46 -29.91 43.38
CA GLY A 19 -16.08 -29.46 43.58
C GLY A 19 -16.05 -27.95 43.85
N PRO A 20 -15.00 -27.44 44.50
CA PRO A 20 -14.85 -25.99 44.63
C PRO A 20 -15.04 -25.34 43.26
N PRO A 21 -15.71 -24.18 43.19
CA PRO A 21 -15.86 -23.46 41.93
C PRO A 21 -14.48 -23.25 41.30
N PRO A 22 -14.36 -23.31 39.97
CA PRO A 22 -13.08 -23.12 39.31
C PRO A 22 -12.49 -21.77 39.74
N VAL A 23 -11.21 -21.76 40.11
CA VAL A 23 -10.51 -20.52 40.45
C VAL A 23 -9.99 -19.92 39.15
N TYR A 24 -10.49 -18.73 38.83
CA TYR A 24 -10.04 -17.94 37.69
C TYR A 24 -9.00 -16.92 38.16
N THR A 25 -7.95 -16.72 37.37
CA THR A 25 -6.90 -15.74 37.63
C THR A 25 -6.70 -14.88 36.40
N ASN A 26 -6.56 -13.56 36.59
CA ASN A 26 -6.36 -12.57 35.54
C ASN A 26 -7.36 -12.73 34.37
N THR A 27 -8.60 -13.10 34.69
CA THR A 27 -9.63 -13.44 33.70
C THR A 27 -10.69 -12.35 33.62
N ALA A 28 -10.97 -11.84 32.42
CA ALA A 28 -12.16 -11.06 32.12
C ALA A 28 -13.13 -11.95 31.33
N PHE A 29 -14.36 -12.10 31.83
CA PHE A 29 -15.38 -12.87 31.13
C PHE A 29 -16.16 -12.00 30.16
N LEU A 30 -16.50 -12.52 28.97
CA LEU A 30 -17.28 -11.83 27.95
C LEU A 30 -18.59 -12.57 27.68
N SER A 31 -19.63 -11.77 27.43
CA SER A 31 -20.95 -12.23 27.04
C SER A 31 -21.67 -11.12 26.28
N ASN A 32 -22.40 -11.48 25.20
CA ASN A 32 -23.29 -10.53 24.50
C ASN A 32 -24.40 -9.94 25.40
N THR A 33 -24.61 -10.48 26.60
CA THR A 33 -25.57 -9.98 27.61
C THR A 33 -24.88 -9.43 28.86
N GLY A 34 -23.57 -9.17 28.78
CA GLY A 34 -22.79 -8.58 29.86
C GLY A 34 -23.11 -7.11 30.11
N ASP A 35 -22.40 -6.52 31.06
CA ASP A 35 -22.53 -5.11 31.41
C ASP A 35 -21.16 -4.53 31.80
N ASP A 36 -20.61 -3.69 30.92
CA ASP A 36 -19.29 -3.07 31.11
C ASP A 36 -19.22 -2.16 32.35
N GLY A 37 -20.36 -1.69 32.87
CA GLY A 37 -20.41 -0.86 34.07
C GLY A 37 -20.32 -1.64 35.38
N THR A 38 -20.66 -2.94 35.38
CA THR A 38 -20.69 -3.79 36.58
C THR A 38 -19.82 -5.04 36.49
N ALA A 39 -19.18 -5.26 35.34
CA ALA A 39 -18.27 -6.38 35.10
C ALA A 39 -17.06 -6.36 36.04
N GLY A 40 -16.53 -7.56 36.32
CA GLY A 40 -15.39 -7.75 37.21
C GLY A 40 -14.50 -8.91 36.80
N PHE A 41 -13.28 -8.91 37.33
CA PHE A 41 -12.34 -10.00 37.07
C PHE A 41 -12.72 -11.28 37.79
N ASN A 42 -12.38 -12.41 37.18
CA ASN A 42 -12.46 -13.75 37.75
C ASN A 42 -13.89 -14.16 38.17
N ASN A 43 -14.92 -13.46 37.68
CA ASN A 43 -16.31 -13.74 37.98
C ASN A 43 -17.13 -13.94 36.69
N PRO A 44 -17.52 -15.18 36.35
CA PRO A 44 -18.32 -15.46 35.14
C PRO A 44 -19.75 -14.93 35.24
N GLU A 45 -20.24 -14.59 36.44
CA GLU A 45 -21.57 -14.01 36.64
C GLU A 45 -21.61 -12.49 36.39
N GLN A 46 -20.44 -11.85 36.25
CA GLN A 46 -20.29 -10.42 35.94
C GLN A 46 -19.43 -10.22 34.69
N PRO A 47 -19.87 -10.70 33.51
CA PRO A 47 -19.10 -10.57 32.27
C PRO A 47 -19.20 -9.16 31.69
N TYR A 48 -18.13 -8.75 31.02
CA TYR A 48 -18.08 -7.61 30.12
C TYR A 48 -18.99 -7.85 28.90
N ALA A 49 -19.63 -6.78 28.43
CA ALA A 49 -20.43 -6.76 27.21
C ALA A 49 -19.54 -6.67 25.95
N THR A 50 -18.39 -5.98 26.06
CA THR A 50 -17.52 -5.66 24.92
C THR A 50 -16.08 -6.17 25.11
N LEU A 51 -15.43 -6.53 23.99
CA LEU A 51 -14.01 -6.85 23.94
C LEU A 51 -13.17 -5.63 24.32
N ALA A 52 -13.55 -4.45 23.82
CA ALA A 52 -12.84 -3.21 24.12
C ALA A 52 -12.76 -2.93 25.62
N ALA A 53 -13.88 -3.05 26.36
CA ALA A 53 -13.90 -2.85 27.80
C ALA A 53 -13.10 -3.92 28.55
N ALA A 54 -13.23 -5.20 28.16
CA ALA A 54 -12.49 -6.30 28.77
C ALA A 54 -10.97 -6.13 28.58
N VAL A 55 -10.52 -5.75 27.39
CA VAL A 55 -9.10 -5.49 27.08
C VAL A 55 -8.58 -4.32 27.89
N SER A 56 -9.31 -3.20 27.93
CA SER A 56 -8.91 -2.03 28.72
C SER A 56 -8.80 -2.36 30.21
N ALA A 57 -9.74 -3.15 30.74
CA ALA A 57 -9.71 -3.60 32.13
C ALA A 57 -8.49 -4.48 32.40
N LEU A 58 -8.24 -5.50 31.57
CA LEU A 58 -7.10 -6.40 31.73
C LEU A 58 -5.75 -5.66 31.63
N ALA A 59 -5.62 -4.74 30.67
CA ALA A 59 -4.41 -3.93 30.49
C ALA A 59 -4.12 -3.05 31.71
N ALA A 60 -5.16 -2.50 32.35
CA ALA A 60 -5.02 -1.69 33.56
C ALA A 60 -4.79 -2.54 34.83
N GLY A 61 -5.49 -3.68 34.94
CA GLY A 61 -5.48 -4.53 36.14
C GLY A 61 -4.26 -5.43 36.24
N PHE A 62 -3.71 -5.88 35.11
CA PHE A 62 -2.64 -6.88 35.05
C PHE A 62 -1.54 -6.51 34.05
N PRO A 63 -0.93 -5.31 34.14
CA PRO A 63 0.11 -4.89 33.22
C PRO A 63 1.30 -5.87 33.24
N GLY A 64 1.77 -6.27 32.06
CA GLY A 64 2.95 -7.15 31.92
C GLY A 64 2.71 -8.62 32.28
N SER A 65 1.48 -9.01 32.65
CA SER A 65 1.15 -10.39 33.04
C SER A 65 0.38 -11.11 31.93
N PRO A 66 0.46 -12.45 31.85
CA PRO A 66 -0.47 -13.24 31.05
C PRO A 66 -1.90 -13.10 31.56
N VAL A 67 -2.86 -13.00 30.64
CA VAL A 67 -4.27 -12.77 30.93
C VAL A 67 -5.19 -13.71 30.16
N VAL A 68 -6.45 -13.80 30.59
CA VAL A 68 -7.47 -14.66 29.98
C VAL A 68 -8.71 -13.85 29.61
N LEU A 69 -9.20 -14.01 28.38
CA LEU A 69 -10.54 -13.64 27.96
C LEU A 69 -11.41 -14.90 27.95
N GLY A 70 -12.35 -14.98 28.89
CA GLY A 70 -13.23 -16.13 29.06
C GLY A 70 -14.59 -15.91 28.39
N PHE A 71 -15.08 -16.84 27.57
CA PHE A 71 -16.37 -16.70 26.89
C PHE A 71 -17.41 -17.62 27.54
N THR A 72 -18.43 -17.02 28.18
CA THR A 72 -19.49 -17.77 28.88
C THR A 72 -20.54 -18.35 27.93
N GLN A 73 -20.66 -17.76 26.74
CA GLN A 73 -21.55 -18.18 25.67
C GLN A 73 -20.97 -17.80 24.30
N THR A 74 -21.67 -18.14 23.23
CA THR A 74 -21.30 -17.67 21.88
C THR A 74 -21.19 -16.15 21.89
N TYR A 75 -20.03 -15.64 21.49
CA TYR A 75 -19.73 -14.21 21.48
C TYR A 75 -19.69 -13.70 20.04
N ASN A 76 -20.37 -12.58 19.80
CA ASN A 76 -20.44 -11.99 18.47
C ASN A 76 -19.61 -10.71 18.46
N LEU A 77 -18.41 -10.77 17.88
CA LEU A 77 -17.56 -9.61 17.79
C LEU A 77 -18.08 -8.68 16.68
N ALA A 78 -18.63 -7.54 17.09
CA ALA A 78 -19.09 -6.50 16.18
C ALA A 78 -17.91 -5.66 15.68
N ASP A 79 -18.00 -5.10 14.47
CA ASP A 79 -16.95 -4.23 13.92
C ASP A 79 -16.71 -2.97 14.78
N SER A 80 -17.71 -2.53 15.54
CA SER A 80 -17.60 -1.41 16.49
C SER A 80 -16.94 -1.78 17.82
N ASP A 81 -16.72 -3.07 18.08
CA ASP A 81 -16.10 -3.59 19.31
C ASP A 81 -14.58 -3.76 19.14
N THR A 82 -13.93 -2.68 18.71
CA THR A 82 -12.49 -2.63 18.49
C THR A 82 -11.76 -2.16 19.75
N PRO A 83 -10.88 -2.97 20.36
CA PRO A 83 -10.07 -2.54 21.50
C PRO A 83 -9.01 -1.50 21.09
N ASP A 84 -8.51 -0.75 22.07
CA ASP A 84 -7.32 0.09 21.85
C ASP A 84 -6.14 -0.78 21.39
N VAL A 85 -5.57 -0.43 20.24
CA VAL A 85 -4.54 -1.23 19.56
C VAL A 85 -3.30 -1.39 20.45
N SER A 86 -2.89 -0.33 21.15
CA SER A 86 -1.68 -0.37 21.97
C SER A 86 -1.84 -1.26 23.19
N GLN A 87 -3.00 -1.20 23.86
CA GLN A 87 -3.31 -2.06 25.00
C GLN A 87 -3.40 -3.52 24.56
N TYR A 88 -4.09 -3.78 23.46
CA TYR A 88 -4.31 -5.13 22.96
C TYR A 88 -3.00 -5.81 22.51
N ASP A 89 -2.15 -5.08 21.79
CA ASP A 89 -0.83 -5.58 21.38
C ASP A 89 0.07 -5.90 22.57
N ASN A 90 0.01 -5.11 23.64
CA ASN A 90 0.74 -5.40 24.87
C ASN A 90 0.27 -6.69 25.54
N LEU A 91 -1.04 -6.96 25.58
CA LEU A 91 -1.59 -8.21 26.12
C LEU A 91 -1.18 -9.42 25.26
N LEU A 92 -1.18 -9.27 23.94
CA LEU A 92 -0.70 -10.31 23.03
C LEU A 92 0.81 -10.57 23.19
N ALA A 93 1.61 -9.53 23.39
CA ALA A 93 3.05 -9.67 23.61
C ALA A 93 3.38 -10.41 24.92
N THR A 94 2.60 -10.19 25.99
CA THR A 94 2.79 -10.87 27.29
C THR A 94 2.18 -12.27 27.32
N GLY A 95 1.12 -12.49 26.53
CA GLY A 95 0.42 -13.75 26.41
C GLY A 95 -1.07 -13.61 26.72
N LEU A 96 -1.90 -13.75 25.69
CA LEU A 96 -3.35 -13.71 25.79
C LEU A 96 -3.94 -15.10 25.60
N THR A 97 -4.80 -15.54 26.50
CA THR A 97 -5.57 -16.78 26.35
C THR A 97 -7.04 -16.51 26.09
N LEU A 98 -7.59 -17.09 25.01
CA LEU A 98 -9.03 -17.19 24.80
C LEU A 98 -9.52 -18.54 25.34
N GLN A 99 -10.51 -18.49 26.22
CA GLN A 99 -10.98 -19.70 26.91
C GLN A 99 -12.49 -19.83 26.86
N GLY A 100 -12.99 -20.99 26.43
CA GLY A 100 -14.40 -21.34 26.57
C GLY A 100 -14.70 -21.69 28.02
N TYR A 101 -15.80 -21.15 28.56
CA TYR A 101 -16.20 -21.39 29.95
C TYR A 101 -16.59 -22.85 30.23
N HIS A 102 -17.18 -23.54 29.24
CA HIS A 102 -17.68 -24.90 29.39
C HIS A 102 -16.73 -25.94 28.76
N ALA A 103 -16.22 -26.86 29.57
CA ALA A 103 -15.26 -27.89 29.13
C ALA A 103 -15.84 -28.95 28.16
N GLY A 104 -17.16 -28.97 27.93
CA GLY A 104 -17.83 -30.00 27.13
C GLY A 104 -18.04 -29.65 25.65
N SER A 105 -18.00 -28.38 25.27
CA SER A 105 -18.19 -27.92 23.90
C SER A 105 -17.45 -26.62 23.67
N PRO A 106 -16.71 -26.44 22.55
CA PRO A 106 -16.02 -25.19 22.27
C PRO A 106 -16.99 -24.02 22.27
N THR A 107 -16.66 -22.95 23.01
CA THR A 107 -17.40 -21.70 22.88
C THR A 107 -17.04 -21.05 21.55
N THR A 108 -18.06 -20.59 20.80
CA THR A 108 -17.85 -19.99 19.49
C THR A 108 -17.67 -18.47 19.61
N VAL A 109 -16.64 -17.93 18.96
CA VAL A 109 -16.43 -16.50 18.75
C VAL A 109 -16.64 -16.23 17.26
N THR A 110 -17.68 -15.47 16.93
CA THR A 110 -17.97 -15.06 15.54
C THR A 110 -17.43 -13.66 15.27
N GLY A 111 -17.22 -13.33 14.00
CA GLY A 111 -16.60 -12.07 13.57
C GLY A 111 -15.07 -12.18 13.39
N ASN A 112 -14.44 -11.03 13.15
CA ASN A 112 -13.01 -10.91 12.84
C ASN A 112 -12.19 -10.65 14.10
N PHE A 113 -11.68 -11.70 14.72
CA PHE A 113 -10.88 -11.57 15.94
C PHE A 113 -9.48 -11.02 15.62
N PRO A 114 -9.05 -9.89 16.21
CA PRO A 114 -7.76 -9.30 15.91
C PRO A 114 -6.61 -10.13 16.51
N PHE A 115 -5.55 -10.36 15.75
CA PHE A 115 -4.27 -10.94 16.18
C PHE A 115 -3.17 -9.88 16.33
N GLY A 116 -3.59 -8.65 16.62
CA GLY A 116 -2.70 -7.52 16.91
C GLY A 116 -2.06 -6.87 15.66
N SER A 117 -1.38 -5.75 15.89
CA SER A 117 -0.66 -4.99 14.87
C SER A 117 0.86 -5.17 14.94
N GLN A 118 1.40 -5.51 16.11
CA GLN A 118 2.85 -5.71 16.31
C GLN A 118 3.33 -7.12 15.96
N ALA A 119 4.65 -7.29 15.82
CA ALA A 119 5.29 -8.58 15.63
C ALA A 119 5.27 -9.42 16.93
N ASN A 120 5.43 -10.73 16.79
CA ASN A 120 5.64 -11.68 17.90
C ASN A 120 4.49 -11.76 18.93
N ALA A 121 3.23 -11.70 18.49
CA ALA A 121 2.07 -11.93 19.34
C ALA A 121 2.02 -13.38 19.87
N ASN A 122 1.51 -13.57 21.08
CA ASN A 122 1.37 -14.88 21.71
C ASN A 122 -0.10 -15.11 22.11
N LEU A 123 -0.80 -15.90 21.31
CA LEU A 123 -2.21 -16.23 21.50
C LEU A 123 -2.37 -17.70 21.87
N THR A 124 -3.10 -17.98 22.95
CA THR A 124 -3.50 -19.34 23.32
C THR A 124 -5.00 -19.51 23.18
N LEU A 125 -5.45 -20.58 22.55
CA LEU A 125 -6.86 -20.91 22.35
C LEU A 125 -7.19 -22.19 23.12
N THR A 126 -8.09 -22.12 24.10
CA THR A 126 -8.46 -23.26 24.95
C THR A 126 -9.96 -23.53 24.89
N HIS A 127 -10.35 -24.65 24.28
CA HIS A 127 -11.77 -25.02 24.10
C HIS A 127 -12.62 -23.90 23.48
N VAL A 128 -12.11 -23.28 22.41
CA VAL A 128 -12.80 -22.23 21.66
C VAL A 128 -12.78 -22.53 20.16
N ALA A 129 -13.82 -22.10 19.47
CA ALA A 129 -13.89 -22.06 18.01
C ALA A 129 -13.99 -20.59 17.57
N VAL A 130 -12.95 -20.07 16.92
CA VAL A 130 -12.91 -18.69 16.42
C VAL A 130 -13.21 -18.71 14.92
N ALA A 131 -14.20 -17.96 14.48
CA ALA A 131 -14.60 -17.94 13.07
C ALA A 131 -13.47 -17.40 12.18
N VAL A 132 -12.95 -16.23 12.51
CA VAL A 132 -11.87 -15.57 11.77
C VAL A 132 -10.87 -14.96 12.73
N VAL A 133 -9.58 -15.18 12.48
CA VAL A 133 -8.45 -14.51 13.14
C VAL A 133 -7.71 -13.69 12.09
N ILE A 134 -7.54 -12.39 12.32
CA ILE A 134 -6.92 -11.46 11.37
C ILE A 134 -5.76 -10.71 12.01
N LYS A 135 -4.58 -10.77 11.40
CA LYS A 135 -3.44 -9.89 11.71
C LYS A 135 -3.57 -8.61 10.89
N ALA A 136 -3.31 -7.46 11.51
CA ALA A 136 -3.21 -6.22 10.75
C ALA A 136 -2.13 -6.36 9.67
N GLU A 137 -2.40 -5.84 8.48
CA GLU A 137 -1.46 -5.88 7.37
C GLU A 137 -0.12 -5.24 7.76
N GLN A 138 0.99 -5.85 7.31
CA GLN A 138 2.31 -5.32 7.58
C GLN A 138 2.47 -3.95 6.93
N SER A 139 2.76 -2.91 7.72
CA SER A 139 2.95 -1.53 7.25
C SER A 139 4.43 -1.13 7.08
N GLY A 140 5.38 -1.95 7.56
CA GLY A 140 6.81 -1.63 7.56
C GLY A 140 7.74 -2.81 7.24
N GLY A 141 8.73 -2.55 6.38
CA GLY A 141 9.81 -3.49 6.01
C GLY A 141 9.42 -4.51 4.93
N SER A 142 10.39 -4.90 4.10
CA SER A 142 10.28 -6.00 3.12
C SER A 142 10.86 -7.33 3.64
N GLY A 143 11.39 -7.34 4.86
CA GLY A 143 12.01 -8.51 5.47
C GLY A 143 11.00 -9.47 6.13
N ALA A 144 11.46 -10.69 6.40
CA ALA A 144 10.72 -11.68 7.18
C ALA A 144 10.32 -11.11 8.55
N GLN A 145 9.03 -11.13 8.86
CA GLN A 145 8.53 -10.75 10.18
C GLN A 145 7.54 -11.80 10.68
N SER A 146 7.68 -12.15 11.95
CA SER A 146 6.77 -13.09 12.60
C SER A 146 5.58 -12.34 13.19
N ALA A 147 4.36 -12.72 12.80
CA ALA A 147 3.14 -12.36 13.53
C ALA A 147 3.16 -12.96 14.93
N GLY A 148 3.93 -14.02 15.16
CA GLY A 148 4.10 -14.70 16.44
C GLY A 148 3.54 -16.11 16.40
N GLN A 149 2.92 -16.53 17.50
CA GLN A 149 2.46 -17.90 17.68
C GLN A 149 1.01 -18.01 18.15
N ILE A 150 0.34 -19.04 17.68
CA ILE A 150 -1.00 -19.44 18.13
C ILE A 150 -0.93 -20.87 18.65
N THR A 151 -1.24 -21.06 19.94
CA THR A 151 -1.23 -22.37 20.59
C THR A 151 -2.66 -22.84 20.85
N GLY A 152 -3.06 -23.95 20.24
CA GLY A 152 -4.36 -24.58 20.48
C GLY A 152 -4.32 -25.64 21.58
N LYS A 153 -5.37 -25.68 22.40
CA LYS A 153 -5.69 -26.73 23.35
C LYS A 153 -7.14 -27.16 23.11
N ASN A 154 -7.33 -28.03 22.12
CA ASN A 154 -8.64 -28.40 21.57
C ASN A 154 -9.40 -27.19 21.03
N ALA A 155 -8.79 -26.47 20.09
CA ALA A 155 -9.35 -25.26 19.51
C ALA A 155 -9.50 -25.37 18.00
N THR A 156 -10.32 -24.49 17.42
CA THR A 156 -10.50 -24.38 15.97
C THR A 156 -10.49 -22.93 15.52
N ILE A 157 -9.88 -22.67 14.37
CA ILE A 157 -9.95 -21.41 13.64
C ILE A 157 -10.58 -21.70 12.27
N GLY A 158 -11.65 -20.98 11.92
CA GLY A 158 -12.27 -21.10 10.60
C GLY A 158 -11.39 -20.52 9.49
N SER A 159 -10.89 -19.30 9.70
CA SER A 159 -9.95 -18.62 8.79
C SER A 159 -8.88 -17.87 9.57
N LEU A 160 -7.62 -18.06 9.20
CA LEU A 160 -6.48 -17.29 9.69
C LEU A 160 -5.94 -16.42 8.54
N ALA A 161 -6.00 -15.11 8.68
CA ALA A 161 -5.47 -14.16 7.71
C ALA A 161 -4.29 -13.39 8.30
N VAL A 162 -3.11 -13.55 7.69
CA VAL A 162 -1.85 -12.93 8.09
C VAL A 162 -1.15 -12.25 6.90
N ASN A 163 -1.95 -11.60 6.05
CA ASN A 163 -1.53 -11.06 4.75
C ASN A 163 -0.60 -9.83 4.85
N GLY A 164 0.11 -9.55 3.76
CA GLY A 164 0.92 -8.36 3.58
C GLY A 164 0.11 -7.16 3.08
N GLY A 165 0.54 -5.95 3.42
CA GLY A 165 -0.11 -4.71 2.99
C GLY A 165 0.21 -4.35 1.54
N SER A 166 -0.75 -3.77 0.83
CA SER A 166 -0.56 -3.33 -0.55
C SER A 166 0.28 -2.05 -0.64
N GLY A 167 0.98 -1.89 -1.76
CA GLY A 167 1.69 -0.67 -2.11
C GLY A 167 0.76 0.41 -2.65
N ASP A 168 1.17 1.66 -2.45
CA ASP A 168 0.48 2.87 -2.90
C ASP A 168 0.88 3.24 -4.33
N GLY A 169 -0.04 3.89 -5.04
CA GLY A 169 0.20 4.41 -6.38
C GLY A 169 1.23 5.55 -6.41
N GLY A 170 1.93 5.67 -7.53
CA GLY A 170 2.82 6.78 -7.82
C GLY A 170 2.07 8.06 -8.18
N SER A 171 2.65 9.22 -7.87
CA SER A 171 2.08 10.52 -8.23
C SER A 171 2.13 10.77 -9.74
N PRO A 172 1.15 11.47 -10.34
CA PRO A 172 1.26 11.89 -11.72
C PRO A 172 2.44 12.85 -11.92
N GLY A 173 3.03 12.81 -13.11
CA GLY A 173 3.98 13.82 -13.58
C GLY A 173 3.28 15.14 -13.87
N THR A 174 4.02 16.24 -13.81
CA THR A 174 3.50 17.58 -14.11
C THR A 174 3.40 17.79 -15.62
N ASP A 175 2.33 18.41 -16.11
CA ASP A 175 2.28 18.81 -17.51
C ASP A 175 3.32 19.91 -17.79
N GLY A 176 3.85 19.91 -19.00
CA GLY A 176 4.67 21.00 -19.52
C GLY A 176 3.83 22.25 -19.75
N ASP A 177 4.48 23.41 -19.61
CA ASP A 177 3.82 24.72 -19.70
C ASP A 177 3.64 25.20 -21.16
N PHE A 178 3.21 26.45 -21.29
CA PHE A 178 3.24 27.18 -22.56
C PHE A 178 4.44 28.13 -22.61
N GLU A 179 5.23 28.08 -23.70
CA GLU A 179 6.37 28.96 -23.89
C GLU A 179 6.46 29.53 -25.32
N MET A 180 6.91 30.79 -25.43
CA MET A 180 7.18 31.45 -26.70
C MET A 180 8.64 31.87 -26.81
N GLY A 181 9.26 31.55 -27.94
CA GLY A 181 10.62 31.95 -28.27
C GLY A 181 10.68 33.44 -28.62
N GLY A 182 11.75 34.10 -28.19
CA GLY A 182 12.04 35.47 -28.59
C GLY A 182 12.35 35.57 -30.08
N ASN A 183 11.85 36.62 -30.72
CA ASN A 183 12.21 36.95 -32.11
C ASN A 183 13.68 37.37 -32.20
N GLY A 184 14.28 37.15 -33.36
CA GLY A 184 15.59 37.67 -33.68
C GLY A 184 15.57 39.17 -33.96
N ASP A 185 16.62 39.87 -33.54
CA ASP A 185 16.77 41.30 -33.82
C ASP A 185 17.05 41.56 -35.31
N PRO A 186 16.49 42.63 -35.89
CA PRO A 186 16.78 42.99 -37.27
C PRO A 186 18.24 43.46 -37.44
N GLY A 187 18.79 43.17 -38.61
CA GLY A 187 20.05 43.75 -39.07
C GLY A 187 19.93 45.25 -39.31
N SER A 188 21.03 45.96 -39.19
CA SER A 188 21.14 47.39 -39.46
C SER A 188 21.43 47.63 -40.93
N ASP A 189 20.69 48.55 -41.54
CA ASP A 189 21.00 49.07 -42.88
C ASP A 189 22.39 49.76 -42.89
N GLY A 190 23.12 49.65 -44.00
CA GLY A 190 24.47 50.22 -44.09
C GLY A 190 25.28 49.86 -45.33
N SER A 191 26.57 50.18 -45.30
CA SER A 191 27.52 49.97 -46.40
C SER A 191 28.86 49.43 -45.85
N PRO A 192 28.96 48.14 -45.47
CA PRO A 192 27.95 47.09 -45.69
C PRO A 192 26.86 47.04 -44.61
N PRO A 193 25.66 46.48 -44.91
CA PRO A 193 24.62 46.21 -43.93
C PRO A 193 24.99 45.02 -43.02
N SER A 194 24.21 44.78 -41.97
CA SER A 194 24.36 43.60 -41.12
C SER A 194 23.20 42.60 -41.27
N ASP A 195 23.48 41.35 -40.94
CA ASP A 195 22.51 40.25 -40.97
C ASP A 195 21.52 40.36 -39.80
N GLY A 196 20.32 39.81 -40.00
CA GLY A 196 19.35 39.60 -38.93
C GLY A 196 19.78 38.48 -38.00
N SER A 197 19.44 38.61 -36.71
CA SER A 197 19.78 37.60 -35.71
C SER A 197 18.81 36.42 -35.75
N PRO A 198 19.24 35.19 -35.39
CA PRO A 198 18.33 34.06 -35.26
C PRO A 198 17.40 34.25 -34.06
N ALA A 199 16.24 33.60 -34.10
CA ALA A 199 15.31 33.55 -32.98
C ALA A 199 15.66 32.47 -31.94
N SER A 200 15.09 32.60 -30.75
CA SER A 200 15.29 31.66 -29.65
C SER A 200 14.48 30.37 -29.85
N ALA A 201 15.09 29.24 -29.48
CA ALA A 201 14.42 27.95 -29.39
C ALA A 201 13.61 27.81 -28.10
N VAL A 202 12.59 26.96 -28.14
CA VAL A 202 11.73 26.60 -27.00
C VAL A 202 11.83 25.09 -26.74
N THR A 203 11.91 24.69 -25.48
CA THR A 203 11.90 23.27 -25.09
C THR A 203 11.04 23.08 -23.86
N ILE A 204 9.94 22.36 -24.04
CA ILE A 204 8.97 22.06 -22.99
C ILE A 204 8.91 20.55 -22.83
N VAL A 205 8.98 20.08 -21.59
CA VAL A 205 8.97 18.65 -21.27
C VAL A 205 8.03 18.39 -20.13
N GLY A 206 7.13 17.41 -20.30
CA GLY A 206 6.29 16.90 -19.23
C GLY A 206 7.12 16.16 -18.17
N GLY A 207 6.72 16.29 -16.92
CA GLY A 207 7.33 15.61 -15.79
C GLY A 207 7.11 14.10 -15.81
N THR A 208 8.06 13.36 -15.25
CA THR A 208 7.95 11.90 -15.09
C THR A 208 6.96 11.54 -13.98
N GLY A 209 6.15 10.52 -14.21
CA GLY A 209 5.30 9.94 -13.16
C GLY A 209 6.13 9.29 -12.05
N GLY A 210 5.67 9.41 -10.81
CA GLY A 210 6.31 8.79 -9.64
C GLY A 210 6.21 7.27 -9.66
N ALA A 211 7.15 6.58 -9.00
CA ALA A 211 7.07 5.13 -8.84
C ALA A 211 5.94 4.72 -7.90
N GLY A 212 5.25 3.62 -8.21
CA GLY A 212 4.40 2.93 -7.24
C GLY A 212 5.25 2.27 -6.16
N THR A 213 4.74 2.16 -4.94
CA THR A 213 5.48 1.56 -3.84
C THR A 213 5.31 0.04 -3.80
N ASP A 214 6.30 -0.67 -3.27
CA ASP A 214 6.25 -2.14 -3.18
C ASP A 214 5.17 -2.59 -2.19
N GLY A 215 4.46 -3.66 -2.55
CA GLY A 215 3.66 -4.44 -1.63
C GLY A 215 4.53 -5.09 -0.56
N LYS A 216 3.94 -5.37 0.60
CA LYS A 216 4.66 -5.94 1.74
C LYS A 216 4.51 -7.45 1.76
N ARG A 217 5.55 -8.10 2.26
CA ARG A 217 5.51 -9.54 2.52
C ARG A 217 4.41 -9.84 3.56
N ALA A 218 3.79 -11.01 3.46
CA ALA A 218 2.87 -11.49 4.48
C ALA A 218 3.60 -11.97 5.74
N TRP A 219 2.92 -11.99 6.88
CA TRP A 219 3.56 -12.39 8.13
C TRP A 219 3.83 -13.90 8.19
N ASP A 220 4.93 -14.26 8.84
CA ASP A 220 5.19 -15.63 9.25
C ASP A 220 4.45 -15.94 10.56
N VAL A 221 3.92 -17.14 10.72
CA VAL A 221 3.21 -17.53 11.96
C VAL A 221 3.54 -18.96 12.36
N THR A 222 3.64 -19.21 13.67
CA THR A 222 3.82 -20.56 14.21
C THR A 222 2.53 -21.06 14.87
N LEU A 223 2.06 -22.22 14.44
CA LEU A 223 0.88 -22.90 14.99
C LEU A 223 1.32 -24.09 15.85
N ARG A 224 0.79 -24.19 17.08
CA ARG A 224 1.23 -25.20 18.06
C ARG A 224 0.06 -25.91 18.72
N GLY A 225 0.34 -27.08 19.30
CA GLY A 225 -0.59 -27.82 20.13
C GLY A 225 -1.70 -28.53 19.35
N THR A 226 -2.88 -28.67 19.96
CA THR A 226 -4.05 -29.33 19.34
C THR A 226 -4.99 -28.27 18.77
N LEU A 227 -4.76 -27.95 17.50
CA LEU A 227 -5.42 -26.87 16.77
C LEU A 227 -5.87 -27.34 15.39
N HIS A 228 -7.10 -27.01 15.00
CA HIS A 228 -7.53 -27.14 13.61
C HIS A 228 -7.71 -25.76 12.99
N VAL A 229 -7.06 -25.48 11.88
CA VAL A 229 -7.23 -24.25 11.10
C VAL A 229 -7.77 -24.63 9.73
N ALA A 230 -9.04 -24.30 9.46
CA ALA A 230 -9.68 -24.74 8.23
C ALA A 230 -9.12 -24.02 7.00
N ASN A 231 -8.84 -22.71 7.10
CA ASN A 231 -8.26 -21.91 6.03
C ASN A 231 -7.13 -21.01 6.54
N VAL A 232 -6.04 -20.93 5.81
CA VAL A 232 -4.94 -19.99 6.07
C VAL A 232 -4.70 -19.12 4.83
N SER A 233 -4.55 -17.82 5.05
CA SER A 233 -4.14 -16.84 4.04
C SER A 233 -2.92 -16.09 4.56
N ALA A 234 -1.79 -16.22 3.86
CA ALA A 234 -0.58 -15.45 4.07
C ALA A 234 -0.06 -14.94 2.72
N VAL A 235 -0.93 -14.19 2.04
CA VAL A 235 -0.69 -13.66 0.69
C VAL A 235 0.05 -12.33 0.80
N GLY A 236 1.11 -12.18 0.01
CA GLY A 236 1.84 -10.91 -0.07
C GLY A 236 1.00 -9.80 -0.68
N GLY A 237 1.23 -8.56 -0.25
CA GLY A 237 0.51 -7.40 -0.77
C GLY A 237 0.87 -7.09 -2.22
N SER A 238 -0.06 -6.54 -3.00
CA SER A 238 0.23 -6.12 -4.38
C SER A 238 1.11 -4.88 -4.42
N GLY A 239 1.97 -4.75 -5.42
CA GLY A 239 2.70 -3.52 -5.69
C GLY A 239 1.79 -2.41 -6.21
N GLY A 240 2.13 -1.17 -5.89
CA GLY A 240 1.40 0.01 -6.34
C GLY A 240 1.62 0.31 -7.82
N VAL A 241 0.63 0.92 -8.47
CA VAL A 241 0.72 1.32 -9.88
C VAL A 241 1.60 2.56 -10.03
N GLY A 242 2.47 2.59 -11.04
CA GLY A 242 3.28 3.77 -11.36
C GLY A 242 2.42 4.95 -11.83
N GLY A 243 2.84 6.17 -11.51
CA GLY A 243 2.14 7.39 -11.91
C GLY A 243 2.22 7.64 -13.42
N THR A 244 1.23 8.30 -13.99
CA THR A 244 1.26 8.70 -15.40
C THR A 244 2.27 9.81 -15.63
N GLY A 245 2.99 9.81 -16.76
CA GLY A 245 3.81 10.95 -17.17
C GLY A 245 2.95 12.15 -17.58
N GLY A 246 3.47 13.37 -17.37
CA GLY A 246 2.80 14.61 -17.77
C GLY A 246 2.92 14.89 -19.27
N GLY A 247 1.98 15.65 -19.83
CA GLY A 247 1.99 16.06 -21.23
C GLY A 247 3.13 17.03 -21.56
N GLY A 248 3.56 17.10 -22.83
CA GLY A 248 4.69 17.93 -23.26
C GLY A 248 4.46 19.44 -23.39
N GLY A 249 3.30 19.97 -22.98
CA GLY A 249 2.97 21.39 -23.05
C GLY A 249 2.77 21.92 -24.47
N SER A 250 2.95 23.23 -24.69
CA SER A 250 2.81 23.85 -26.03
C SER A 250 3.80 24.99 -26.25
N GLY A 251 4.59 24.92 -27.34
CA GLY A 251 5.62 25.91 -27.63
C GLY A 251 5.47 26.57 -28.99
N GLN A 252 5.88 27.84 -29.08
CA GLN A 252 5.99 28.57 -30.34
C GLN A 252 7.40 29.15 -30.51
N GLY A 253 8.05 28.92 -31.64
CA GLY A 253 9.38 29.45 -31.95
C GLY A 253 9.30 30.91 -32.36
N GLY A 254 10.31 31.70 -31.98
CA GLY A 254 10.39 33.09 -32.41
C GLY A 254 10.70 33.20 -33.90
N THR A 255 10.28 34.30 -34.53
CA THR A 255 10.64 34.60 -35.93
C THR A 255 12.05 35.19 -36.02
N GLY A 256 12.84 34.74 -37.00
CA GLY A 256 14.18 35.28 -37.22
C GLY A 256 14.16 36.75 -37.67
N GLY A 257 15.20 37.50 -37.31
CA GLY A 257 15.31 38.92 -37.64
C GLY A 257 15.52 39.14 -39.13
N ALA A 258 14.96 40.21 -39.69
CA ALA A 258 15.23 40.59 -41.08
C ALA A 258 16.67 41.08 -41.26
N GLY A 259 17.29 40.81 -42.40
CA GLY A 259 18.60 41.37 -42.75
C GLY A 259 18.50 42.86 -43.13
N GLY A 260 19.56 43.63 -42.84
CA GLY A 260 19.63 45.04 -43.18
C GLY A 260 19.76 45.28 -44.68
N ASN A 261 19.18 46.37 -45.17
CA ASN A 261 19.33 46.80 -46.57
C ASN A 261 20.68 47.46 -46.79
N ALA A 262 21.29 47.17 -47.93
CA ALA A 262 22.48 47.89 -48.35
C ALA A 262 22.13 49.34 -48.71
N ILE A 263 22.99 50.28 -48.32
CA ILE A 263 22.91 51.69 -48.68
C ILE A 263 24.04 52.02 -49.65
N ASP A 264 23.78 52.85 -50.65
CA ASP A 264 24.81 53.34 -51.57
C ASP A 264 25.79 54.27 -50.82
N ASP A 265 27.09 53.99 -50.92
CA ASP A 265 28.14 54.80 -50.29
C ASP A 265 28.51 56.05 -51.12
N GLY A 266 27.88 56.23 -52.28
CA GLY A 266 28.11 57.34 -53.19
C GLY A 266 29.34 57.19 -54.07
N ALA A 267 30.09 56.08 -53.93
CA ALA A 267 31.20 55.72 -54.80
C ALA A 267 30.80 54.68 -55.87
N GLY A 268 29.55 54.19 -55.83
CA GLY A 268 29.03 53.21 -56.78
C GLY A 268 29.49 51.78 -56.48
N HIS A 269 29.96 51.51 -55.26
CA HIS A 269 30.33 50.16 -54.86
C HIS A 269 29.10 49.27 -54.73
N ALA A 270 29.22 48.02 -55.19
CA ALA A 270 28.21 47.00 -55.01
C ALA A 270 28.26 46.46 -53.57
N PHE A 271 27.12 46.48 -52.89
CA PHE A 271 26.94 45.87 -51.58
C PHE A 271 25.71 44.96 -51.63
N ASP A 272 25.89 43.71 -51.21
CA ASP A 272 24.80 42.76 -51.02
C ASP A 272 23.98 43.16 -49.78
N GLY A 273 22.69 42.81 -49.76
CA GLY A 273 21.85 42.95 -48.57
C GLY A 273 22.22 41.92 -47.48
N GLY A 274 21.97 42.25 -46.22
CA GLY A 274 22.19 41.33 -45.10
C GLY A 274 21.27 40.11 -45.18
N ASN A 275 21.72 38.95 -44.73
CA ASN A 275 20.88 37.75 -44.64
C ASN A 275 19.85 37.88 -43.51
N GLY A 276 18.68 37.28 -43.69
CA GLY A 276 17.72 37.10 -42.59
C GLY A 276 18.18 36.01 -41.62
N GLY A 277 17.84 36.15 -40.34
CA GLY A 277 18.14 35.15 -39.33
C GLY A 277 17.17 33.96 -39.36
N ASP A 278 17.61 32.82 -38.86
CA ASP A 278 16.77 31.61 -38.78
C ASP A 278 15.67 31.72 -37.71
N GLY A 279 14.55 31.02 -37.94
CA GLY A 279 13.46 30.90 -36.98
C GLY A 279 13.77 29.95 -35.82
N GLY A 280 13.11 30.15 -34.68
CA GLY A 280 13.27 29.36 -33.48
C GLY A 280 12.71 27.95 -33.62
N SER A 281 13.49 26.95 -33.21
CA SER A 281 13.02 25.56 -33.15
C SER A 281 12.23 25.30 -31.86
N VAL A 282 11.28 24.37 -31.91
CA VAL A 282 10.44 24.01 -30.75
C VAL A 282 10.46 22.52 -30.49
N THR A 283 10.69 22.14 -29.24
CA THR A 283 10.54 20.76 -28.75
C THR A 283 9.48 20.72 -27.66
N ALA A 284 8.50 19.80 -27.77
CA ALA A 284 7.42 19.64 -26.80
C ALA A 284 7.16 18.14 -26.52
N ASN A 285 7.83 17.59 -25.51
CA ASN A 285 7.87 16.15 -25.25
C ASN A 285 7.11 15.75 -23.98
N GLY A 286 6.31 14.69 -24.03
CA GLY A 286 5.66 14.12 -22.85
C GLY A 286 6.67 13.46 -21.90
N GLY A 287 6.37 13.48 -20.61
CA GLY A 287 7.13 12.81 -19.57
C GLY A 287 6.90 11.30 -19.57
N SER A 288 7.87 10.54 -19.08
CA SER A 288 7.71 9.08 -18.95
C SER A 288 6.75 8.70 -17.82
N GLY A 289 6.09 7.55 -17.95
CA GLY A 289 5.35 6.95 -16.84
C GLY A 289 6.29 6.42 -15.76
N GLY A 290 5.82 6.41 -14.51
CA GLY A 290 6.54 5.85 -13.38
C GLY A 290 6.53 4.33 -13.39
N THR A 291 7.52 3.70 -12.77
CA THR A 291 7.54 2.24 -12.63
C THR A 291 6.50 1.76 -11.62
N GLY A 292 5.94 0.57 -11.83
CA GLY A 292 5.12 -0.10 -10.82
C GLY A 292 5.98 -0.65 -9.67
N GLY A 293 5.39 -0.76 -8.48
CA GLY A 293 6.02 -1.41 -7.33
C GLY A 293 6.03 -2.93 -7.47
N ASN A 294 6.96 -3.61 -6.83
CA ASN A 294 6.97 -5.08 -6.76
C ASN A 294 5.85 -5.59 -5.84
N GLY A 295 5.36 -6.80 -6.09
CA GLY A 295 4.51 -7.52 -5.16
C GLY A 295 5.33 -8.03 -3.97
N GLY A 296 4.74 -8.06 -2.79
CA GLY A 296 5.35 -8.63 -1.60
C GLY A 296 5.33 -10.15 -1.62
N ASP A 297 6.26 -10.80 -0.93
CA ASP A 297 6.29 -12.26 -0.87
C ASP A 297 5.15 -12.81 0.00
N GLY A 298 4.80 -14.08 -0.21
CA GLY A 298 3.96 -14.83 0.72
C GLY A 298 4.65 -15.07 2.06
N GLY A 299 3.84 -15.42 3.06
CA GLY A 299 4.29 -15.72 4.42
C GLY A 299 4.57 -17.20 4.62
N VAL A 300 5.30 -17.53 5.68
CA VAL A 300 5.58 -18.91 6.07
C VAL A 300 4.72 -19.32 7.26
N ILE A 301 4.00 -20.42 7.10
CA ILE A 301 3.19 -21.03 8.16
C ILE A 301 3.94 -22.23 8.72
N TYR A 302 4.55 -22.05 9.89
CA TYR A 302 5.13 -23.15 10.64
C TYR A 302 4.05 -23.82 11.48
N TYR A 303 4.01 -25.15 11.53
CA TYR A 303 3.10 -25.87 12.40
C TYR A 303 3.75 -27.11 13.03
N GLU A 304 3.34 -27.45 14.24
CA GLU A 304 3.83 -28.65 14.95
C GLU A 304 2.91 -29.87 14.74
N ALA A 305 3.45 -31.05 15.05
CA ALA A 305 2.65 -32.27 15.14
C ALA A 305 1.48 -32.09 16.13
N GLY A 306 0.24 -32.26 15.65
CA GLY A 306 -0.98 -32.01 16.44
C GLY A 306 -1.84 -30.87 15.89
N VAL A 307 -1.27 -30.04 15.01
CA VAL A 307 -2.01 -29.04 14.23
C VAL A 307 -2.51 -29.65 12.93
N LEU A 308 -3.77 -29.39 12.59
CA LEU A 308 -4.34 -29.69 11.27
C LEU A 308 -4.58 -28.38 10.52
N VAL A 309 -3.93 -28.21 9.37
CA VAL A 309 -4.20 -27.12 8.43
C VAL A 309 -4.99 -27.69 7.26
N GLY A 310 -6.16 -27.11 6.97
CA GLY A 310 -7.04 -27.52 5.87
C GLY A 310 -6.54 -27.00 4.52
N SER A 311 -7.11 -25.90 4.05
CA SER A 311 -6.66 -25.17 2.85
C SER A 311 -5.75 -24.01 3.22
N TYR A 312 -4.84 -23.66 2.30
CA TYR A 312 -3.95 -22.51 2.46
C TYR A 312 -3.72 -21.78 1.14
N SER A 313 -3.52 -20.47 1.21
CA SER A 313 -2.92 -19.65 0.16
C SER A 313 -1.77 -18.86 0.78
N VAL A 314 -0.58 -19.06 0.22
CA VAL A 314 0.68 -18.41 0.62
C VAL A 314 1.32 -17.74 -0.59
N ASP A 315 0.49 -17.27 -1.52
CA ASP A 315 0.97 -16.72 -2.79
C ASP A 315 1.70 -15.40 -2.59
N GLY A 316 2.66 -15.12 -3.48
CA GLY A 316 3.22 -13.78 -3.58
C GLY A 316 2.19 -12.80 -4.14
N GLY A 317 2.32 -11.54 -3.74
CA GLY A 317 1.54 -10.44 -4.26
C GLY A 317 1.86 -10.16 -5.73
N ALA A 318 0.88 -9.61 -6.45
CA ALA A 318 1.11 -9.19 -7.82
C ALA A 318 2.01 -7.94 -7.89
N GLY A 319 2.89 -7.87 -8.89
CA GLY A 319 3.58 -6.61 -9.22
C GLY A 319 2.59 -5.57 -9.72
N GLY A 320 2.83 -4.31 -9.36
CA GLY A 320 2.07 -3.16 -9.84
C GLY A 320 2.37 -2.88 -11.32
N PHE A 321 1.38 -2.37 -12.05
CA PHE A 321 1.59 -1.92 -13.42
C PHE A 321 2.45 -0.66 -13.45
N GLY A 322 3.22 -0.50 -14.52
CA GLY A 322 3.85 0.79 -14.81
C GLY A 322 2.81 1.83 -15.21
N GLY A 323 3.12 3.10 -14.99
CA GLY A 323 2.30 4.22 -15.42
C GLY A 323 2.41 4.45 -16.93
N ASN A 324 1.37 5.03 -17.51
CA ASN A 324 1.41 5.42 -18.92
C ASN A 324 2.35 6.61 -19.12
N GLY A 325 3.02 6.67 -20.27
CA GLY A 325 3.75 7.88 -20.68
C GLY A 325 2.79 9.03 -20.99
N GLY A 326 3.25 10.26 -20.78
CA GLY A 326 2.52 11.47 -21.13
C GLY A 326 2.45 11.69 -22.64
N SER A 327 1.40 12.36 -23.10
CA SER A 327 1.27 12.75 -24.51
C SER A 327 2.35 13.75 -24.92
N GLY A 328 2.76 13.73 -26.21
CA GLY A 328 3.53 14.82 -26.78
C GLY A 328 2.78 16.15 -26.71
N GLY A 329 3.52 17.26 -26.74
CA GLY A 329 2.96 18.60 -26.73
C GLY A 329 2.71 19.18 -28.13
N GLY A 330 2.30 20.44 -28.18
CA GLY A 330 2.22 21.23 -29.41
C GLY A 330 3.55 21.94 -29.71
N ALA A 331 4.02 21.90 -30.96
CA ALA A 331 5.23 22.60 -31.37
C ALA A 331 5.01 23.35 -32.68
N GLU A 332 4.98 24.69 -32.61
CA GLU A 332 4.87 25.56 -33.77
C GLU A 332 6.21 26.27 -33.99
N VAL A 333 6.80 26.12 -35.18
CA VAL A 333 8.13 26.66 -35.46
C VAL A 333 8.08 28.15 -35.77
N GLY A 334 9.18 28.84 -35.48
CA GLY A 334 9.39 30.20 -35.95
C GLY A 334 9.70 30.25 -37.43
N GLY A 335 9.16 31.25 -38.14
CA GLY A 335 9.57 31.55 -39.51
C GLY A 335 10.96 32.19 -39.56
N GLY A 336 11.70 31.97 -40.66
CA GLY A 336 12.94 32.69 -40.91
C GLY A 336 12.71 34.16 -41.28
N GLY A 337 13.70 35.00 -40.99
CA GLY A 337 13.71 36.41 -41.37
C GLY A 337 13.93 36.60 -42.87
N MET A 338 13.40 37.68 -43.43
CA MET A 338 13.68 38.04 -44.83
C MET A 338 15.09 38.61 -44.99
N GLY A 339 15.75 38.34 -46.11
CA GLY A 339 17.00 39.02 -46.45
C GLY A 339 16.78 40.47 -46.89
N GLY A 340 17.78 41.31 -46.65
CA GLY A 340 17.80 42.71 -47.07
C GLY A 340 18.07 42.88 -48.56
N VAL A 341 17.80 44.07 -49.09
CA VAL A 341 17.98 44.40 -50.52
C VAL A 341 19.41 44.91 -50.77
N GLY A 342 20.07 44.43 -51.83
CA GLY A 342 21.38 44.93 -52.29
C GLY A 342 21.30 46.17 -53.17
N VAL A 343 22.44 46.86 -53.38
CA VAL A 343 22.55 48.08 -54.20
C VAL A 343 23.70 48.01 -55.21
N ASN A 344 23.63 48.84 -56.27
CA ASN A 344 24.66 48.97 -57.31
C ASN A 344 25.07 47.63 -57.98
N GLY A 345 24.10 46.73 -58.15
CA GLY A 345 24.33 45.40 -58.71
C GLY A 345 24.66 44.31 -57.68
N GLY A 346 24.68 44.66 -56.39
CA GLY A 346 24.71 43.68 -55.28
C GLY A 346 23.42 42.87 -55.18
N ALA A 347 23.51 41.64 -54.69
CA ALA A 347 22.40 40.71 -54.53
C ALA A 347 21.57 41.03 -53.27
N SER A 348 20.32 40.58 -53.23
CA SER A 348 19.57 40.49 -51.99
C SER A 348 20.18 39.43 -51.07
N GLY A 349 20.12 39.66 -49.76
CA GLY A 349 20.47 38.66 -48.76
C GLY A 349 19.53 37.46 -48.84
N ASN A 350 19.99 36.30 -48.37
CA ASN A 350 19.15 35.12 -48.28
C ASN A 350 18.15 35.25 -47.13
N SER A 351 16.94 34.69 -47.29
CA SER A 351 16.04 34.48 -46.17
C SER A 351 16.60 33.43 -45.21
N GLY A 352 16.36 33.62 -43.91
CA GLY A 352 16.62 32.59 -42.91
C GLY A 352 15.72 31.37 -43.10
N ALA A 353 16.16 30.23 -42.60
CA ALA A 353 15.37 29.01 -42.57
C ALA A 353 14.30 29.08 -41.47
N PRO A 354 13.13 28.43 -41.64
CA PRO A 354 12.24 28.18 -40.52
C PRO A 354 12.89 27.24 -39.50
N GLY A 355 12.46 27.33 -38.24
CA GLY A 355 12.88 26.40 -37.19
C GLY A 355 12.34 24.98 -37.42
N ASN A 356 12.77 24.05 -36.56
CA ASN A 356 12.29 22.65 -36.55
C ASN A 356 11.30 22.41 -35.41
N SER A 357 10.32 21.55 -35.61
CA SER A 357 9.42 21.08 -34.55
C SER A 357 9.69 19.62 -34.23
N PHE A 358 9.72 19.31 -32.93
CA PHE A 358 9.80 17.94 -32.44
C PHE A 358 8.82 17.72 -31.28
N THR A 359 8.00 16.68 -31.40
CA THR A 359 7.06 16.28 -30.36
C THR A 359 7.08 14.77 -30.23
N SER A 360 7.27 14.26 -29.02
CA SER A 360 7.14 12.83 -28.75
C SER A 360 6.34 12.58 -27.49
N ALA A 361 5.51 11.54 -27.50
CA ALA A 361 4.96 11.01 -26.26
C ALA A 361 6.09 10.40 -25.40
N GLY A 362 5.91 10.46 -24.09
CA GLY A 362 6.76 9.77 -23.15
C GLY A 362 6.57 8.26 -23.21
N PHE A 363 7.57 7.53 -22.75
CA PHE A 363 7.49 6.08 -22.67
C PHE A 363 6.66 5.63 -21.45
N PRO A 364 5.92 4.51 -21.55
CA PRO A 364 5.31 3.90 -20.37
C PRO A 364 6.39 3.39 -19.41
N GLY A 365 6.07 3.41 -18.11
CA GLY A 365 6.91 2.80 -17.08
C GLY A 365 6.86 1.27 -17.14
N ALA A 366 7.90 0.63 -16.61
CA ALA A 366 7.91 -0.82 -16.45
C ALA A 366 6.97 -1.26 -15.32
N GLY A 367 6.38 -2.45 -15.45
CA GLY A 367 5.70 -3.11 -14.33
C GLY A 367 6.68 -3.64 -13.28
N GLY A 368 6.21 -3.78 -12.05
CA GLY A 368 6.95 -4.44 -10.99
C GLY A 368 6.90 -5.96 -11.11
N ASN A 369 7.82 -6.63 -10.42
CA ASN A 369 7.84 -8.09 -10.36
C ASN A 369 6.77 -8.62 -9.39
N HIS A 370 6.30 -9.84 -9.63
CA HIS A 370 5.50 -10.57 -8.65
C HIS A 370 6.37 -11.01 -7.46
N GLY A 371 5.77 -11.06 -6.27
CA GLY A 371 6.41 -11.64 -5.10
C GLY A 371 6.56 -13.16 -5.22
N ALA A 372 7.49 -13.73 -4.45
CA ALA A 372 7.63 -15.17 -4.32
C ALA A 372 6.49 -15.75 -3.46
N ALA A 373 6.08 -16.98 -3.75
CA ALA A 373 5.20 -17.71 -2.85
C ALA A 373 5.95 -18.08 -1.56
N GLY A 374 5.23 -18.02 -0.44
CA GLY A 374 5.65 -18.55 0.85
C GLY A 374 5.44 -20.07 0.94
N THR A 375 5.46 -20.59 2.17
CA THR A 375 5.41 -22.03 2.42
C THR A 375 4.57 -22.38 3.64
N VAL A 376 4.16 -23.65 3.72
CA VAL A 376 3.48 -24.24 4.88
C VAL A 376 4.28 -25.46 5.30
N GLU A 377 4.92 -25.40 6.48
CA GLU A 377 5.99 -26.31 6.86
C GLU A 377 5.77 -26.90 8.26
N LEU A 378 5.93 -28.22 8.36
CA LEU A 378 5.93 -28.94 9.64
C LEU A 378 7.30 -28.74 10.31
N ILE A 379 7.29 -28.34 11.58
CA ILE A 379 8.50 -28.15 12.41
C ILE A 379 8.57 -29.11 13.60
#